data_AF-A0A2T3MLB3-F1
#
_entry.id   AF-A0A2T3MLB3-F1
#
_cell.length_a   1.000
_cell.length_b   1.000
_cell.length_c   1.000
_cell.angle_alpha   90.00
_cell.angle_beta   90.00
_cell.angle_gamma   90.00
#
_symmetry.space_group_name_H-M   'P 1'
#
loop_
_entity.id
_entity.type
_entity.pdbx_description
1 polymer ?
#
loop_
_entity_poly.entity_id
_entity_poly.type
_entity_poly.pdbx_seq_one_letter_code
_entity_poly.pdbx_strand_id
1 'polypeptide(L)' 'MNRKKKINETLKKRMKKANAKLNKSTKPRYISKAERATLDEEAALVAETADVTSDAIVDSEIESAR' A
#
# COMPACT_ATOMS: atom_id res chain seq x y z
N MET A 1 15.60 -41.39 6.74
CA MET A 1 14.78 -40.47 5.92
C MET A 1 15.34 -40.45 4.51
N ASN A 2 14.59 -40.93 3.52
CA ASN A 2 15.08 -40.95 2.14
C ASN A 2 15.52 -39.55 1.68
N ARG A 3 16.62 -39.46 0.93
CA ARG A 3 17.20 -38.18 0.43
C ARG A 3 16.14 -37.26 -0.19
N LYS A 4 15.22 -37.85 -0.98
CA LYS A 4 14.06 -37.15 -1.58
C LYS A 4 13.18 -36.45 -0.54
N LYS A 5 12.86 -37.12 0.57
CA LYS A 5 12.02 -36.56 1.64
C LYS A 5 12.73 -35.38 2.34
N LYS A 6 14.04 -35.49 2.58
CA LYS A 6 14.84 -34.43 3.22
C LYS A 6 14.91 -33.16 2.36
N ILE A 7 15.08 -33.31 1.05
CA ILE A 7 15.10 -32.18 0.10
C ILE A 7 13.75 -31.47 0.11
N ASN A 8 12.65 -32.23 0.00
CA ASN A 8 11.30 -31.67 -0.02
C ASN A 8 10.94 -30.95 1.28
N GLU A 9 11.31 -31.50 2.43
CA GLU A 9 11.13 -30.84 3.72
C GLU A 9 11.90 -29.52 3.81
N THR A 10 13.13 -29.48 3.29
CA THR A 10 13.96 -28.27 3.29
C THR A 10 13.38 -27.19 2.38
N LEU A 11 12.92 -27.55 1.18
CA LEU A 11 12.27 -26.63 0.25
C LEU A 11 10.97 -26.06 0.85
N LYS A 12 10.11 -26.90 1.43
CA LYS A 12 8.89 -26.46 2.11
C LYS A 12 9.19 -25.50 3.27
N LYS A 13 10.22 -25.76 4.07
CA LYS A 13 10.65 -24.87 5.16
C LYS A 13 11.10 -23.51 4.62
N ARG A 14 11.86 -23.47 3.52
CA ARG A 14 12.30 -22.21 2.88
C ARG A 14 11.13 -21.42 2.33
N MET A 15 10.21 -22.06 1.60
CA MET A 15 9.00 -21.43 1.08
C MET A 15 8.13 -20.82 2.20
N LYS A 16 7.92 -21.57 3.30
CA LYS A 16 7.17 -21.05 4.45
C LYS A 16 7.83 -19.81 5.08
N LYS A 17 9.16 -19.80 5.19
CA LYS A 17 9.91 -18.64 5.71
C LYS A 17 9.83 -17.42 4.79
N ALA A 18 9.84 -17.63 3.46
CA ALA A 18 9.67 -16.55 2.49
C ALA A 18 8.25 -15.96 2.56
N ASN A 19 7.22 -16.81 2.55
CA ASN A 19 5.83 -16.38 2.58
C ASN A 19 5.45 -15.70 3.91
N ALA A 20 6.01 -16.15 5.04
CA ALA A 20 5.77 -15.51 6.33
C ALA A 20 6.21 -14.03 6.37
N LYS A 21 7.22 -13.66 5.59
CA LYS A 21 7.68 -12.25 5.48
C LYS A 21 6.79 -11.41 4.56
N LEU A 22 6.06 -12.03 3.64
CA LEU A 22 5.19 -11.34 2.68
C LEU A 22 3.76 -11.14 3.21
N ASN A 23 3.38 -11.83 4.29
CA ASN A 23 2.08 -11.67 4.92
C ASN A 23 1.98 -10.32 5.65
N LYS A 24 1.58 -9.27 4.92
CA LYS A 24 1.11 -8.02 5.52
C LYS A 24 -0.26 -8.28 6.14
N SER A 25 -0.48 -7.83 7.38
CA SER A 25 -1.81 -7.87 7.99
C SER A 25 -2.78 -7.07 7.12
N THR A 26 -3.90 -7.68 6.73
CA THR A 26 -4.97 -7.02 5.97
C THR A 26 -5.76 -6.02 6.83
N LYS A 27 -5.56 -6.03 8.15
CA LYS A 27 -6.20 -5.09 9.07
C LYS A 27 -5.33 -3.82 9.17
N PRO A 28 -5.93 -2.62 9.10
CA PRO A 28 -5.22 -1.39 9.40
C PRO A 28 -4.70 -1.46 10.84
N ARG A 29 -3.48 -0.95 11.05
CA ARG A 29 -2.92 -0.84 12.41
C ARG A 29 -3.88 0.03 13.23
N TYR A 30 -4.24 -0.43 14.43
CA TYR A 30 -5.00 0.41 15.35
C TYR A 30 -4.11 1.60 15.73
N ILE A 31 -4.61 2.79 15.42
CA ILE A 31 -4.01 4.08 15.76
C ILE A 31 -4.95 4.76 16.75
N SER A 32 -4.40 5.59 17.62
CA SER A 32 -5.18 6.27 18.65
C SER A 32 -6.19 7.25 18.04
N LYS A 33 -7.18 7.70 18.83
CA LYS A 33 -8.18 8.68 18.35
C LYS A 33 -7.52 10.00 17.88
N ALA A 34 -6.44 10.42 18.53
CA ALA A 34 -5.69 11.61 18.14
C ALA A 34 -4.98 11.41 16.79
N GLU A 35 -4.32 10.25 16.61
CA GLU A 35 -3.62 9.92 15.37
C GLU A 35 -4.55 9.71 14.17
N ARG A 36 -5.81 9.29 14.40
CA ARG A 36 -6.83 9.26 13.34
C ARG A 36 -7.23 10.66 12.88
N ALA A 37 -7.51 11.57 13.82
CA ALA A 37 -7.89 12.93 13.49
C ALA A 37 -6.80 13.63 12.66
N THR A 38 -5.53 13.47 13.05
CA THR A 38 -4.40 14.05 12.30
C THR A 38 -4.26 13.46 10.90
N LEU A 39 -4.47 12.15 10.73
CA LEU A 39 -4.41 11.52 9.40
C LEU A 39 -5.62 11.85 8.52
N ASP A 40 -6.80 12.04 9.11
CA ASP A 40 -8.01 12.44 8.38
C ASP A 40 -7.89 13.90 7.90
N GLU A 41 -7.30 14.80 8.71
CA GLU A 41 -6.97 16.19 8.33
C GLU A 41 -5.91 16.23 7.21
N GLU A 42 -4.83 15.45 7.34
CA GLU A 42 -3.80 15.34 6.29
C GLU A 42 -4.37 14.74 4.99
N ALA A 43 -5.25 13.74 5.09
CA ALA A 43 -5.92 13.15 3.92
C ALA A 43 -6.89 14.13 3.25
N ALA A 44 -7.60 14.97 4.02
CA ALA A 44 -8.47 16.01 3.48
C ALA A 44 -7.67 17.07 2.71
N LEU A 45 -6.53 17.52 3.24
CA LEU A 45 -5.64 18.45 2.56
C LEU A 45 -5.06 17.86 1.26
N VAL A 46 -4.66 16.59 1.26
CA VAL A 46 -4.15 15.92 0.05
C VAL A 46 -5.25 15.77 -1.01
N ALA A 47 -6.49 15.43 -0.61
CA ALA A 47 -7.61 15.33 -1.55
C ALA A 47 -7.97 16.68 -2.17
N GLU A 48 -7.95 17.77 -1.39
CA GLU A 48 -8.21 19.13 -1.89
C GLU A 48 -7.10 19.58 -2.87
N THR A 49 -5.82 19.26 -2.59
CA THR A 49 -4.74 19.54 -3.55
C THR A 49 -4.82 18.70 -4.82
N ALA A 50 -5.32 17.46 -4.74
CA ALA A 50 -5.47 16.59 -5.90
C ALA A 50 -6.58 17.12 -6.84
N ASP A 51 -7.72 17.55 -6.30
CA ASP A 51 -8.83 18.14 -7.08
C ASP A 51 -8.38 19.44 -7.77
N VAL A 52 -7.69 20.32 -7.05
CA VAL A 52 -7.16 21.58 -7.61
C VAL A 52 -6.11 21.32 -8.68
N THR A 53 -5.30 20.27 -8.55
CA THR A 53 -4.32 19.90 -9.61
C THR A 53 -4.99 19.30 -10.84
N SER A 54 -6.08 18.54 -10.70
CA SER A 54 -6.81 18.04 -11.87
C SER A 54 -7.54 19.15 -12.63
N ASP A 55 -8.17 20.10 -11.94
CA ASP A 55 -8.84 21.23 -12.62
C ASP A 55 -7.83 22.16 -13.32
N ALA A 56 -6.69 22.45 -12.70
CA ALA A 56 -5.65 23.29 -13.32
C ALA A 56 -4.98 22.64 -14.55
N ILE A 57 -4.88 21.31 -14.59
CA ILE A 57 -4.34 20.59 -15.76
C ILE A 57 -5.35 20.62 -16.91
N VAL A 58 -6.65 20.45 -16.63
CA VAL A 58 -7.70 20.43 -17.66
C VAL A 58 -7.85 21.81 -18.32
N ASP A 59 -7.80 22.90 -17.55
CA ASP A 59 -7.84 24.26 -18.12
C ASP A 59 -6.63 24.56 -19.02
N SER A 60 -5.44 24.07 -18.65
CA SER A 60 -4.21 24.26 -19.44
C SER A 60 -4.22 23.51 -20.79
N GLU A 61 -4.86 22.34 -20.85
CA GLU A 61 -5.00 21.56 -22.09
C GLU A 61 -6.03 22.19 -23.05
N ILE A 62 -7.10 22.79 -22.51
CA ILE A 62 -8.14 23.47 -23.30
C ILE A 62 -7.59 24.75 -23.94
N GLU A 63 -6.75 25.50 -23.23
CA GLU A 63 -6.16 26.75 -23.74
C GLU A 63 -5.09 26.52 -24.81
N SER A 64 -4.35 25.40 -24.76
CA SER A 64 -3.36 25.03 -25.78
C SER A 64 -3.97 24.50 -27.09
N ALA A 65 -5.25 24.13 -27.11
CA ALA A 65 -5.94 23.57 -28.27
C ALA A 65 -6.69 24.61 -29.12
N ARG A 66 -6.63 25.90 -28.74
CA ARG A 66 -7.34 27.01 -29.38
C ARG A 66 -6.40 27.91 -30.17
#